data_AF-Q4DZN2-F1
#
_entry.id   AF-Q4DZN2-F1
#
_cell.length_a   1.000
_cell.length_b   1.000
_cell.length_c   1.000
_cell.angle_alpha   90.00
_cell.angle_beta   90.00
_cell.angle_gamma   90.00
#
_symmetry.space_group_name_H-M   'P 1'
#
loop_
_entity.id
_entity.type
_entity.pdbx_description
1 polymer ?
#
loop_
_entity_poly.entity_id
_entity_poly.type
_entity_poly.pdbx_seq_one_letter_code
_entity_poly.pdbx_strand_id
1 'polypeptide(L)'
;MHSGIRGPLMSFLITRRHAGIWVNFYLPQRPQLWQLRAVYCTPIARFDMKKYEMERRRRRELEKAGIDVDEENDEPWIAPEEQQRLDEEEERRRADEAERVKEMLNRRAQEDIEKRKKFKEFRARQLAMSRRRKEANAAAKRHERRDQRLVEEEEEELDETGASDANASDVDPKK
;
A
#
# COMPACT_ATOMS: atom_id res chain seq x y z
N MET A 1 16.03 7.26 30.45
CA MET A 1 15.08 6.27 31.03
C MET A 1 14.38 5.54 29.89
N HIS A 2 14.43 4.21 29.90
CA HIS A 2 13.88 3.34 28.87
C HIS A 2 12.38 3.12 29.09
N SER A 3 11.54 3.36 28.09
CA SER A 3 10.17 2.83 28.04
C SER A 3 9.85 2.39 26.61
N GLY A 4 10.35 1.21 26.26
CA GLY A 4 9.97 0.50 25.04
C GLY A 4 8.57 -0.09 25.21
N ILE A 5 7.58 0.48 24.54
CA ILE A 5 6.24 -0.07 24.46
C ILE A 5 6.26 -1.20 23.43
N ARG A 6 6.57 -2.42 23.91
CA ARG A 6 6.37 -3.67 23.16
C ARG A 6 4.87 -3.98 23.11
N GLY A 7 4.16 -3.36 22.16
CA GLY A 7 2.80 -3.78 21.83
C GLY A 7 2.79 -5.18 21.20
N PRO A 8 1.88 -6.09 21.58
CA PRO A 8 1.86 -7.44 21.04
C PRO A 8 1.47 -7.42 19.56
N LEU A 9 2.31 -8.03 18.73
CA LEU A 9 2.05 -8.34 17.33
C LEU A 9 0.81 -9.23 17.24
N MET A 10 -0.35 -8.62 16.98
CA MET A 10 -1.60 -9.32 16.68
C MET A 10 -1.45 -10.05 15.34
N SER A 11 -1.14 -11.33 15.42
CA SER A 11 -1.17 -12.27 14.30
C SER A 11 -2.63 -12.50 13.90
N PHE A 12 -3.06 -11.94 12.76
CA PHE A 12 -4.37 -12.21 12.20
C PHE A 12 -4.41 -13.63 11.61
N LEU A 13 -5.00 -14.57 12.36
CA LEU A 13 -5.38 -15.90 11.87
C LEU A 13 -6.62 -15.77 10.97
N ILE A 14 -6.43 -15.82 9.66
CA ILE A 14 -7.55 -15.98 8.72
C ILE A 14 -7.78 -17.47 8.51
N THR A 15 -8.72 -18.04 9.26
CA THR A 15 -9.18 -19.42 9.08
C THR A 15 -10.19 -19.47 7.94
N ARG A 16 -9.84 -20.10 6.80
CA ARG A 16 -10.78 -20.33 5.69
C ARG A 16 -11.03 -21.82 5.53
N ARG A 17 -12.30 -22.22 5.65
CA ARG A 17 -12.78 -23.61 5.54
C ARG A 17 -12.79 -24.03 4.07
N HIS A 18 -11.96 -24.99 3.67
CA HIS A 18 -12.10 -25.71 2.40
C HIS A 18 -12.19 -27.21 2.71
N ALA A 19 -13.27 -27.86 2.27
CA ALA A 19 -13.45 -29.31 2.26
C ALA A 19 -13.02 -30.07 3.54
N GLY A 20 -13.42 -29.59 4.72
CA GLY A 20 -13.26 -30.33 5.98
C GLY A 20 -11.86 -30.34 6.60
N ILE A 21 -10.86 -29.71 5.97
CA ILE A 21 -9.49 -29.67 6.47
C ILE A 21 -9.13 -28.23 6.85
N TRP A 22 -8.70 -28.03 8.10
CA TRP A 22 -8.19 -26.75 8.60
C TRP A 22 -6.81 -26.49 8.03
N VAL A 23 -6.73 -25.75 6.93
CA VAL A 23 -5.45 -25.29 6.39
C VAL A 23 -5.11 -23.96 7.06
N ASN A 24 -4.24 -24.02 8.08
CA ASN A 24 -3.64 -22.84 8.68
C ASN A 24 -2.71 -22.19 7.65
N PHE A 25 -3.21 -21.17 6.95
CA PHE A 25 -2.36 -20.27 6.17
C PHE A 25 -1.63 -19.36 7.16
N TYR A 26 -0.44 -19.77 7.58
CA TYR A 26 0.55 -18.83 8.05
C TYR A 26 0.85 -17.91 6.86
N LEU A 27 0.30 -16.69 6.86
CA LEU A 27 0.94 -15.63 6.10
C LEU A 27 2.27 -15.41 6.81
N PRO A 28 3.43 -15.79 6.23
CA PRO A 28 4.67 -15.30 6.77
C PRO A 28 4.56 -13.78 6.71
N GLN A 29 4.51 -13.16 7.90
CA GLN A 29 4.92 -11.79 8.05
C GLN A 29 6.23 -11.69 7.25
N ARG A 30 6.38 -10.65 6.43
CA ARG A 30 7.58 -10.44 5.63
C ARG A 30 8.63 -9.61 6.39
N PRO A 31 9.19 -9.95 7.58
CA PRO A 31 10.41 -9.30 8.04
C PRO A 31 11.59 -10.17 7.58
N GLN A 32 12.02 -10.02 6.33
CA GLN A 32 13.37 -10.47 5.90
C GLN A 32 13.78 -10.01 4.49
N LEU A 33 12.88 -9.44 3.67
CA LEU A 33 13.28 -8.85 2.38
C LEU A 33 14.24 -7.65 2.54
N TRP A 34 14.31 -7.02 3.71
CA TRP A 34 15.31 -5.99 4.00
C TRP A 34 16.70 -6.58 4.30
N GLN A 35 16.78 -7.78 4.89
CA GLN A 35 18.07 -8.41 5.18
C GLN A 35 18.70 -9.01 3.90
N LEU A 36 17.90 -9.60 3.00
CA LEU A 36 18.43 -10.14 1.74
C LEU A 36 18.93 -9.06 0.77
N ARG A 37 18.40 -7.83 0.84
CA ARG A 37 18.86 -6.74 -0.02
C ARG A 37 20.20 -6.14 0.44
N ALA A 38 20.56 -6.31 1.71
CA ALA A 38 21.84 -5.84 2.24
C ALA A 38 23.01 -6.76 1.88
N VAL A 39 22.78 -8.05 1.61
CA VAL A 39 23.86 -9.04 1.44
C VAL A 39 24.35 -9.16 -0.01
N TYR A 40 23.51 -8.90 -1.02
CA TYR A 40 23.84 -9.28 -2.41
C TYR A 40 24.47 -8.20 -3.31
N CYS A 41 24.75 -6.99 -2.81
CA CYS A 41 25.28 -5.92 -3.66
C CYS A 41 26.50 -5.20 -3.08
N THR A 42 27.34 -5.85 -2.26
CA THR A 42 28.72 -5.36 -2.19
C THR A 42 29.36 -5.73 -3.52
N PRO A 43 29.68 -4.79 -4.42
CA PRO A 43 30.51 -5.13 -5.57
C PRO A 43 31.74 -5.81 -4.98
N ILE A 44 32.07 -7.01 -5.46
CA ILE A 44 33.39 -7.60 -5.21
C ILE A 44 34.34 -6.56 -5.79
N ALA A 45 34.84 -5.67 -4.94
CA ALA A 45 35.87 -4.72 -5.29
C ALA A 45 37.04 -5.60 -5.69
N ARG A 46 37.18 -5.83 -7.00
CA ARG A 46 38.31 -6.60 -7.53
C ARG A 46 39.53 -5.82 -7.09
N PHE A 47 40.26 -6.41 -6.16
CA PHE A 47 41.47 -5.83 -5.62
C PHE A 47 42.45 -5.65 -6.78
N ASP A 48 42.62 -4.41 -7.24
CA ASP A 48 43.58 -4.08 -8.27
C ASP A 48 44.96 -4.02 -7.61
N MET A 49 45.73 -5.09 -7.82
CA MET A 49 47.08 -5.23 -7.27
C MET A 49 48.00 -4.10 -7.73
N LYS A 50 47.81 -3.57 -8.95
CA LYS A 50 48.59 -2.44 -9.47
C LYS A 50 48.27 -1.15 -8.73
N LYS A 51 46.98 -0.90 -8.48
CA LYS A 51 46.55 0.27 -7.69
C LYS A 51 47.12 0.20 -6.28
N TYR A 52 47.01 -0.96 -5.63
CA TYR A 52 47.57 -1.18 -4.29
C TYR A 52 49.09 -0.99 -4.25
N GLU A 53 49.83 -1.49 -5.24
CA GLU A 53 51.29 -1.28 -5.31
C GLU A 53 51.67 0.20 -5.54
N MET A 54 50.93 0.92 -6.39
CA MET A 54 51.15 2.36 -6.57
C MET A 54 50.84 3.14 -5.28
N GLU A 55 49.75 2.80 -4.60
CA GLU A 55 49.36 3.40 -3.33
C GLU A 55 50.39 3.11 -2.23
N ARG A 56 50.94 1.89 -2.20
CA ARG A 56 52.03 1.51 -1.28
C ARG A 56 53.36 2.18 -1.61
N ARG A 57 53.65 2.49 -2.87
CA ARG A 57 54.82 3.31 -3.26
C ARG A 57 54.59 4.77 -2.84
N ARG A 58 53.41 5.32 -3.13
CA ARG A 58 53.00 6.67 -2.72
C ARG A 58 53.10 6.85 -1.20
N ARG A 59 52.63 5.87 -0.41
CA ARG A 59 52.74 5.89 1.05
C ARG A 59 54.20 5.93 1.51
N ARG A 60 55.08 5.14 0.90
CA ARG A 60 56.54 5.19 1.18
C ARG A 60 57.18 6.53 0.81
N GLU A 61 56.73 7.16 -0.27
CA GLU A 61 57.20 8.49 -0.67
C GLU A 61 56.73 9.58 0.30
N LEU A 62 55.48 9.49 0.80
CA LEU A 62 54.92 10.38 1.81
C LEU A 62 55.60 10.19 3.18
N GLU A 63 55.81 8.95 3.61
CA GLU A 63 56.61 8.62 4.80
C GLU A 63 58.04 9.16 4.69
N LYS A 64 58.68 9.03 3.51
CA LYS A 64 60.01 9.62 3.27
C LYS A 64 60.01 11.15 3.30
N ALA A 65 58.92 11.78 2.88
CA ALA A 65 58.73 13.22 2.96
C ALA A 65 58.38 13.71 4.38
N GLY A 66 58.08 12.79 5.32
CA GLY A 66 57.65 13.13 6.68
C GLY A 66 56.21 13.66 6.75
N ILE A 67 55.38 13.36 5.74
CA ILE A 67 53.95 13.70 5.72
C ILE A 67 53.18 12.47 6.18
N ASP A 68 52.68 12.47 7.42
CA ASP A 68 51.81 11.42 7.89
C ASP A 68 50.42 11.61 7.27
N VAL A 69 49.93 10.60 6.55
CA VAL A 69 48.63 10.65 5.87
C VAL A 69 47.50 10.31 6.83
N ASP A 70 47.82 9.62 7.92
CA ASP A 70 46.86 9.21 8.94
C ASP A 70 46.68 10.31 10.02
N GLU A 71 47.43 11.41 9.95
CA GLU A 71 47.13 12.63 10.72
C GLU A 71 45.87 13.30 10.14
N GLU A 72 44.70 12.82 10.59
CA GLU A 72 43.40 13.53 10.53
C GLU A 72 43.46 14.95 11.16
N ASN A 73 44.61 15.34 11.69
CA ASN A 73 44.89 16.61 12.35
C ASN A 73 45.43 17.69 11.39
N ASP A 74 45.51 17.40 10.08
CA ASP A 74 45.83 18.37 9.02
C ASP A 74 44.65 19.33 8.72
N GLU A 75 43.73 19.52 9.66
CA GLU A 75 42.85 20.69 9.63
C GLU A 75 43.71 21.92 9.97
N PRO A 76 43.86 22.89 9.04
CA PRO A 76 44.64 24.08 9.34
C PRO A 76 44.05 24.76 10.58
N TRP A 77 44.90 25.17 11.53
CA TRP A 77 44.43 25.99 12.65
C TRP A 77 43.70 27.22 12.08
N ILE A 78 42.39 27.28 12.28
CA ILE A 78 41.58 28.46 11.98
C ILE A 78 41.63 29.37 13.19
N ALA A 79 42.03 30.62 13.01
CA ALA A 79 42.03 31.56 14.12
C ALA A 79 40.60 31.74 14.67
N PRO A 80 40.38 31.86 16.00
CA PRO A 80 39.03 31.91 16.57
C PRO A 80 38.13 32.99 15.98
N GLU A 81 38.69 34.13 15.57
CA GLU A 81 37.96 35.21 14.89
C GLU A 81 37.54 34.82 13.47
N GLU A 82 38.34 34.04 12.75
CA GLU A 82 37.99 33.54 11.42
C GLU A 82 36.93 32.45 11.49
N GLN A 83 36.97 31.62 12.53
CA GLN A 83 35.95 30.60 12.77
C GLN A 83 34.56 31.22 12.96
N GLN A 84 34.46 32.30 13.75
CA GLN A 84 33.18 33.01 13.93
C GLN A 84 32.62 33.54 12.61
N ARG A 85 33.47 34.06 11.72
CA ARG A 85 33.04 34.53 10.39
C ARG A 85 32.53 33.38 9.51
N LEU A 86 33.19 32.23 9.55
CA LEU A 86 32.78 31.03 8.82
C LEU A 86 31.46 30.48 9.35
N ASP A 87 31.30 30.45 10.67
CA ASP A 87 30.07 29.98 11.32
C ASP A 87 28.88 30.88 10.96
N GLU A 88 29.04 32.21 10.99
CA GLU A 88 28.00 33.17 10.57
C GLU A 88 27.64 33.02 9.08
N GLU A 89 28.62 32.82 8.20
CA GLU A 89 28.37 32.59 6.77
C GLU A 89 27.65 31.26 6.52
N GLU A 90 28.08 30.21 7.20
CA GLU A 90 27.44 28.90 7.11
C GLU A 90 26.02 28.92 7.68
N GLU A 91 25.77 29.66 8.76
CA GLU A 91 24.43 29.84 9.30
C GLU A 91 23.50 30.53 8.31
N ARG A 92 23.98 31.54 7.56
CA ARG A 92 23.20 32.15 6.47
C ARG A 92 22.88 31.15 5.36
N ARG A 93 23.87 30.35 4.93
CA ARG A 93 23.64 29.29 3.94
C ARG A 93 22.65 28.24 4.43
N ARG A 94 22.77 27.82 5.69
CA ARG A 94 21.85 26.90 6.35
C ARG A 94 20.44 27.48 6.45
N ALA A 95 20.29 28.77 6.72
CA ALA A 95 18.99 29.44 6.75
C ALA A 95 18.31 29.43 5.38
N ASP A 96 19.02 29.82 4.32
CA ASP A 96 18.50 29.82 2.94
C ASP A 96 18.10 28.41 2.48
N GLU A 97 18.92 27.41 2.80
CA GLU A 97 18.62 26.00 2.50
C GLU A 97 17.41 25.50 3.31
N ALA A 98 17.29 25.89 4.58
CA ALA A 98 16.15 25.55 5.41
C ALA A 98 14.84 26.15 4.88
N GLU A 99 14.86 27.38 4.36
CA GLU A 99 13.70 28.00 3.71
C GLU A 99 13.27 27.24 2.45
N ARG A 100 14.23 26.84 1.60
CA ARG A 100 13.95 26.02 0.41
C ARG A 100 13.35 24.66 0.77
N VAL A 101 13.89 24.00 1.79
CA VAL A 101 13.35 22.73 2.29
C VAL A 101 11.94 22.92 2.84
N LYS A 102 11.69 24.00 3.59
CA LYS A 102 10.36 24.32 4.12
C LYS A 102 9.34 24.55 3.01
N GLU A 103 9.69 25.28 1.95
CA GLU A 103 8.82 25.48 0.79
C GLU A 103 8.49 24.15 0.10
N MET A 104 9.51 23.32 -0.14
CA MET A 104 9.35 22.00 -0.74
C MET A 104 8.44 21.08 0.10
N LEU A 105 8.59 21.08 1.42
CA LEU A 105 7.74 20.32 2.32
C LEU A 105 6.30 20.84 2.33
N ASN A 106 6.09 22.16 2.30
CA ASN A 106 4.76 22.76 2.23
C ASN A 106 4.04 22.36 0.93
N ARG A 107 4.74 22.37 -0.20
CA ARG A 107 4.19 21.91 -1.48
C ARG A 107 3.76 20.44 -1.42
N ARG A 108 4.61 19.56 -0.87
CA ARG A 108 4.28 18.14 -0.67
C ARG A 108 3.05 17.97 0.23
N ALA A 109 2.96 18.74 1.30
CA ALA A 109 1.83 18.69 2.22
C ALA A 109 0.51 19.10 1.52
N GLN A 110 0.53 20.12 0.67
CA GLN A 110 -0.63 20.54 -0.12
C GLN A 110 -1.06 19.46 -1.11
N GLU A 111 -0.11 18.88 -1.86
CA GLU A 111 -0.37 17.79 -2.80
C GLU A 111 -0.99 16.56 -2.10
N ASP A 112 -0.52 16.21 -0.91
CA ASP A 112 -1.06 15.11 -0.13
C ASP A 112 -2.47 15.39 0.40
N ILE A 113 -2.76 16.62 0.82
CA ILE A 113 -4.12 17.02 1.21
C ILE A 113 -5.08 16.87 0.02
N GLU A 114 -4.69 17.33 -1.18
CA GLU A 114 -5.49 17.18 -2.39
C GLU A 114 -5.70 15.70 -2.76
N LYS A 115 -4.64 14.89 -2.71
CA LYS A 115 -4.75 13.44 -2.96
C LYS A 115 -5.71 12.78 -1.99
N ARG A 116 -5.67 13.13 -0.69
CA ARG A 116 -6.60 12.60 0.32
C ARG A 116 -8.05 13.01 0.03
N LYS A 117 -8.30 14.26 -0.38
CA LYS A 117 -9.63 14.72 -0.80
C LYS A 117 -10.15 13.92 -2.01
N LYS A 118 -9.34 13.82 -3.08
CA LYS A 118 -9.67 13.04 -4.29
C LYS A 118 -9.90 11.57 -3.97
N PHE A 119 -9.09 10.98 -3.09
CA PHE A 119 -9.26 9.58 -2.70
C PHE A 119 -10.54 9.36 -1.87
N LYS A 120 -10.89 10.29 -0.97
CA LYS A 120 -12.16 10.25 -0.23
C LYS A 120 -13.37 10.33 -1.17
N GLU A 121 -13.33 11.24 -2.15
CA GLU A 121 -14.37 11.36 -3.19
C GLU A 121 -14.47 10.11 -4.05
N PHE A 122 -13.32 9.57 -4.48
CA PHE A 122 -13.28 8.33 -5.24
C PHE A 122 -13.86 7.15 -4.47
N ARG A 123 -13.53 7.02 -3.18
CA ARG A 123 -14.10 6.00 -2.29
C ARG A 123 -15.61 6.19 -2.10
N ALA A 124 -16.07 7.42 -1.91
CA ALA A 124 -17.49 7.72 -1.81
C ALA A 124 -18.23 7.36 -3.11
N ARG A 125 -17.66 7.68 -4.27
CA ARG A 125 -18.21 7.33 -5.59
C ARG A 125 -18.26 5.81 -5.80
N GLN A 126 -17.22 5.08 -5.40
CA GLN A 126 -17.20 3.61 -5.46
C GLN A 126 -18.30 2.99 -4.60
N LEU A 127 -18.45 3.46 -3.36
CA LEU A 127 -19.51 3.00 -2.46
C LEU A 127 -20.91 3.35 -3.00
N ALA A 128 -21.09 4.55 -3.55
CA ALA A 128 -22.34 4.96 -4.18
C ALA A 128 -22.68 4.10 -5.41
N MET A 129 -21.71 3.81 -6.27
CA MET A 129 -21.90 2.90 -7.41
C MET A 129 -22.26 1.48 -6.95
N SER A 130 -21.59 0.97 -5.92
CA SER A 130 -21.91 -0.34 -5.34
C SER A 130 -23.33 -0.38 -4.77
N ARG A 131 -23.75 0.66 -4.05
CA ARG A 131 -25.12 0.80 -3.53
C ARG A 131 -26.15 0.85 -4.66
N ARG A 132 -25.95 1.71 -5.66
CA ARG A 132 -26.83 1.81 -6.84
C ARG A 132 -27.00 0.48 -7.56
N ARG A 133 -25.91 -0.29 -7.75
CA ARG A 133 -25.99 -1.64 -8.36
C ARG A 133 -26.81 -2.61 -7.51
N LYS A 134 -26.62 -2.58 -6.17
CA LYS A 134 -27.40 -3.41 -5.25
C LYS A 134 -28.87 -3.02 -5.23
N GLU A 135 -29.17 -1.72 -5.21
CA GLU A 135 -30.53 -1.18 -5.24
C GLU A 135 -31.23 -1.51 -6.56
N ALA A 136 -30.55 -1.34 -7.70
CA ALA A 136 -31.08 -1.71 -9.01
C ALA A 136 -31.36 -3.22 -9.11
N ASN A 137 -30.45 -4.07 -8.65
CA ASN A 137 -30.66 -5.51 -8.63
C ASN A 137 -31.79 -5.93 -7.67
N ALA A 138 -31.92 -5.25 -6.52
CA ALA A 138 -33.02 -5.51 -5.58
C ALA A 138 -34.38 -5.07 -6.15
N ALA A 139 -34.42 -3.92 -6.86
CA ALA A 139 -35.61 -3.45 -7.55
C ALA A 139 -36.01 -4.39 -8.70
N ALA A 140 -35.05 -4.83 -9.52
CA ALA A 140 -35.29 -5.80 -10.59
C ALA A 140 -35.86 -7.12 -10.05
N LYS A 141 -35.28 -7.68 -8.98
CA LYS A 141 -35.80 -8.91 -8.34
C LYS A 141 -37.18 -8.72 -7.71
N ARG A 142 -37.52 -7.52 -7.24
CA ARG A 142 -38.86 -7.21 -6.73
C ARG A 142 -39.89 -7.13 -7.85
N HIS A 143 -39.52 -6.55 -8.99
CA HIS A 143 -40.37 -6.51 -10.17
C HIS A 143 -40.59 -7.93 -10.71
N GLU A 144 -39.52 -8.71 -10.90
CA GLU A 144 -39.59 -10.09 -11.38
C GLU A 144 -40.46 -10.99 -10.48
N ARG A 145 -40.34 -10.89 -9.15
CA ARG A 145 -41.20 -11.63 -8.22
C ARG A 145 -42.66 -11.17 -8.24
N ARG A 146 -42.90 -9.89 -8.52
CA ARG A 146 -44.27 -9.37 -8.64
C ARG A 146 -44.90 -9.86 -9.93
N ASP A 147 -44.15 -9.86 -11.03
CA ASP A 147 -44.61 -10.36 -12.32
C ASP A 147 -44.87 -11.88 -12.24
N GLN A 148 -43.98 -12.64 -11.60
CA GLN A 148 -44.19 -14.09 -11.37
C GLN A 148 -45.47 -14.37 -10.58
N ARG A 149 -45.76 -13.58 -9.53
CA ARG A 149 -47.01 -13.74 -8.77
C ARG A 149 -48.24 -13.38 -9.58
N LEU A 150 -48.17 -12.34 -10.40
CA LEU A 150 -49.29 -11.97 -11.27
C LEU A 150 -49.56 -13.06 -12.31
N VAL A 151 -48.50 -13.70 -12.85
CA VAL A 151 -48.64 -14.85 -13.75
C VAL A 151 -49.22 -16.06 -13.02
N GLU A 152 -48.75 -16.37 -11.80
CA GLU A 152 -49.31 -17.47 -10.99
C GLU A 152 -50.79 -17.23 -10.64
N GLU A 153 -51.17 -16.00 -10.27
CA GLU A 153 -52.57 -15.63 -10.00
C GLU A 153 -53.45 -15.72 -11.27
N GLU A 154 -52.93 -15.35 -12.45
CA GLU A 154 -53.64 -15.45 -13.74
C GLU A 154 -53.77 -16.92 -14.20
N GLU A 155 -52.76 -17.76 -13.97
CA GLU A 155 -52.81 -19.20 -14.25
C GLU A 155 -53.80 -19.92 -13.32
N GLU A 156 -53.86 -19.57 -12.03
CA GLU A 156 -54.81 -20.16 -11.06
C GLU A 156 -56.27 -19.77 -11.37
N GLU A 157 -56.55 -18.52 -11.78
CA GLU A 157 -57.90 -18.11 -12.22
C GLU A 157 -58.35 -18.86 -13.49
N LEU A 158 -57.44 -19.13 -14.42
CA LEU A 158 -57.73 -19.90 -15.63
C LEU A 158 -57.96 -21.40 -15.34
N ASP A 159 -57.25 -21.98 -14.37
CA ASP A 159 -57.43 -23.40 -14.02
C ASP A 159 -58.72 -23.65 -13.22
N GLU A 160 -59.13 -22.73 -12.32
CA GLU A 160 -60.43 -22.82 -11.62
C GLU A 160 -61.62 -22.64 -12.57
N THR A 161 -61.51 -21.82 -13.62
CA THR A 161 -62.58 -21.64 -14.62
C THR A 161 -62.59 -22.77 -15.67
N GLY A 162 -61.47 -23.44 -15.91
CA GLY A 162 -61.38 -24.58 -16.84
C GLY A 162 -61.83 -25.92 -16.27
N ALA A 163 -61.73 -26.14 -14.96
CA ALA A 163 -62.03 -27.43 -14.34
C ALA A 163 -63.51 -27.67 -14.00
N SER A 164 -64.36 -26.63 -14.00
CA SER A 164 -65.74 -26.77 -13.53
C SER A 164 -66.79 -27.13 -14.60
N ASP A 165 -66.43 -27.32 -15.87
CA ASP A 165 -67.44 -27.48 -16.95
C ASP A 165 -67.23 -28.70 -17.88
N ALA A 166 -66.63 -29.78 -17.37
CA ALA A 166 -66.43 -31.01 -18.16
C ALA A 166 -67.12 -32.27 -17.59
N ASN A 167 -67.94 -32.15 -16.55
CA ASN A 167 -68.68 -33.30 -16.00
C ASN A 167 -70.16 -32.99 -15.82
N ALA A 168 -70.90 -32.90 -16.92
CA ALA A 168 -72.36 -33.03 -16.88
C ALA A 168 -72.90 -33.66 -18.17
N SER A 169 -72.90 -35.00 -18.15
CA SER A 169 -73.83 -35.89 -18.85
C SER A 169 -74.06 -35.67 -20.35
N ASP A 170 -73.33 -36.48 -21.11
CA ASP A 170 -73.83 -37.17 -22.30
C ASP A 170 -75.20 -37.81 -22.00
N VAL A 171 -76.30 -37.15 -22.41
CA VAL A 171 -77.67 -37.67 -22.28
C VAL A 171 -78.04 -38.40 -23.57
N ASP A 172 -77.87 -39.72 -23.47
CA ASP A 172 -78.43 -40.86 -24.19
C ASP A 172 -79.36 -40.64 -25.42
N PRO A 173 -79.15 -41.38 -26.53
CA PRO A 173 -79.91 -41.27 -27.77
C PRO A 173 -81.11 -42.22 -27.79
N LYS A 174 -82.32 -41.71 -27.53
CA LYS A 174 -83.58 -42.40 -27.89
C LYS A 174 -84.70 -41.42 -28.23
N LYS A 175 -84.88 -41.15 -29.53
CA LYS A 175 -86.21 -41.04 -30.18
C LYS A 175 -86.10 -41.04 -31.69
#